data_AF-A0A9P4LM53-F1
#
_entry.id   AF-A0A9P4LM53-F1
#
_cell.length_a   1.000
_cell.length_b   1.000
_cell.length_c   1.000
_cell.angle_alpha   90.00
_cell.angle_beta   90.00
_cell.angle_gamma   90.00
#
_symmetry.space_group_name_H-M   'P 1'
#
loop_
_entity.id
_entity.type
_entity.pdbx_description
1 polymer ?
#
loop_
_entity_poly.entity_id
_entity_poly.type
_entity_poly.pdbx_seq_one_letter_code
_entity_poly.pdbx_strand_id
1 'polypeptide(L)'
;MDQAFELLKTSRGVELADDELSKQPLTSSSFAPLISTLHPTHPREARTLTEVLTLCTQPSDDGGLNLTPTTPLTPCHQRKIHFLISAWLESLNSSNRSVTPPTPLPSRPSKRRGMTLTEKIFAHHDISRQGYVRSGMTISVSVDWILASDASWGGMSRTCNALNSPGIFRNNRFWLALDHVIDPRINHRPEVKKLIEQSGKGV
;
A
#
# COMPACT_ATOMS: atom_id res chain seq x y z
N MET A 1 6.42 -20.71 8.46
CA MET A 1 5.21 -19.88 8.31
C MET A 1 5.14 -18.84 9.41
N ASP A 2 5.82 -19.07 10.54
CA ASP A 2 6.08 -18.16 11.67
C ASP A 2 6.08 -16.66 11.35
N GLN A 3 6.90 -16.19 10.41
CA GLN A 3 6.97 -14.75 10.10
C GLN A 3 5.64 -14.18 9.58
N ALA A 4 4.86 -14.95 8.82
CA ALA A 4 3.55 -14.50 8.35
C ALA A 4 2.52 -14.44 9.51
N PHE A 5 2.60 -15.37 10.46
CA PHE A 5 1.80 -15.34 11.69
C PHE A 5 2.18 -14.15 12.57
N GLU A 6 3.47 -13.90 12.74
CA GLU A 6 3.97 -12.74 13.47
C GLU A 6 3.52 -11.43 12.81
N LEU A 7 3.53 -11.33 11.47
CA LEU A 7 2.97 -10.17 10.78
C LEU A 7 1.46 -10.00 11.01
N LEU A 8 0.68 -11.08 10.96
CA LEU A 8 -0.76 -11.02 11.27
C LEU A 8 -1.02 -10.57 12.71
N LYS A 9 -0.23 -11.09 13.66
CA LYS A 9 -0.32 -10.71 15.07
C LYS A 9 0.09 -9.26 15.29
N THR A 10 1.26 -8.85 14.83
CA THR A 10 1.82 -7.52 15.06
C THR A 10 1.10 -6.42 14.25
N SER A 11 0.75 -6.69 12.99
CA SER A 11 0.16 -5.70 12.09
C SER A 11 -1.36 -5.60 12.23
N ARG A 12 -2.04 -6.71 12.59
CA ARG A 12 -3.51 -6.79 12.58
C ARG A 12 -4.12 -7.25 13.91
N GLY A 13 -3.31 -7.65 14.89
CA GLY A 13 -3.80 -8.19 16.16
C GLY A 13 -4.49 -9.55 16.03
N VAL A 14 -4.22 -10.29 14.96
CA VAL A 14 -4.87 -11.58 14.69
C VAL A 14 -4.04 -12.70 15.27
N GLU A 15 -4.58 -13.37 16.28
CA GLU A 15 -3.97 -14.56 16.88
C GLU A 15 -4.70 -15.81 16.40
N LEU A 16 -3.93 -16.74 15.83
CA LEU A 16 -4.43 -18.04 15.37
C LEU A 16 -3.92 -19.11 16.34
N ALA A 17 -4.84 -19.96 16.82
CA ALA A 17 -4.52 -21.01 17.80
C ALA A 17 -3.84 -22.26 17.20
N ASP A 18 -3.57 -22.25 15.89
CA ASP A 18 -3.14 -23.43 15.15
C ASP A 18 -1.62 -23.53 15.06
N ASP A 19 -1.04 -24.06 16.14
CA ASP A 19 0.40 -24.17 16.40
C ASP A 19 1.11 -25.17 15.46
N GLU A 20 0.35 -25.99 14.72
CA GLU A 20 0.87 -26.92 13.72
C GLU A 20 1.07 -26.23 12.35
N LEU A 21 0.32 -25.17 12.08
CA LEU A 21 0.39 -24.44 10.82
C LEU A 21 1.56 -23.42 10.79
N SER A 22 1.96 -22.91 11.96
CA SER A 22 3.09 -22.00 12.13
C SER A 22 4.43 -22.67 11.78
N LYS A 23 4.60 -23.91 12.29
CA LYS A 23 5.78 -24.78 12.12
C LYS A 23 6.02 -25.24 10.68
N GLN A 24 5.05 -25.09 9.79
CA GLN A 24 5.22 -25.47 8.39
C GLN A 24 6.18 -24.52 7.66
N PRO A 25 7.05 -25.03 6.77
CA PRO A 25 7.87 -24.17 5.93
C PRO A 25 6.97 -23.28 5.07
N LEU A 26 7.43 -22.05 4.82
CA LEU A 26 6.72 -21.15 3.92
C LEU A 26 6.85 -21.73 2.50
N THR A 27 5.77 -22.25 1.94
CA THR A 27 5.67 -22.62 0.53
C THR A 27 4.47 -21.89 -0.09
N SER A 28 4.41 -21.85 -1.41
CA SER A 28 3.24 -21.32 -2.13
C SER A 28 1.95 -22.09 -1.78
N SER A 29 2.05 -23.37 -1.44
CA SER A 29 0.93 -24.20 -0.98
C SER A 29 0.55 -23.98 0.50
N SER A 30 1.46 -23.51 1.35
CA SER A 30 1.19 -23.25 2.78
C SER A 30 0.20 -22.10 3.04
N PHE A 31 -0.01 -21.22 2.06
CA PHE A 31 -0.97 -20.12 2.18
C PHE A 31 -2.43 -20.57 2.16
N ALA A 32 -2.76 -21.62 1.40
CA ALA A 32 -4.14 -22.06 1.24
C ALA A 32 -4.79 -22.53 2.58
N PRO A 33 -4.12 -23.35 3.41
CA PRO A 33 -4.62 -23.67 4.74
C PRO A 33 -4.82 -22.44 5.63
N LEU A 34 -3.84 -21.51 5.65
CA LEU A 34 -3.91 -20.28 6.45
C LEU A 34 -5.10 -19.39 6.01
N ILE A 35 -5.29 -19.22 4.71
CA ILE A 35 -6.41 -18.46 4.14
C ILE A 35 -7.74 -19.11 4.53
N SER A 36 -7.83 -20.44 4.46
CA SER A 36 -9.04 -21.19 4.83
C SER A 36 -9.41 -20.97 6.30
N THR A 37 -8.42 -21.02 7.20
CA THR A 37 -8.63 -20.78 8.64
C THR A 37 -9.03 -19.34 8.94
N LEU A 38 -8.47 -18.37 8.21
CA LEU A 38 -8.80 -16.95 8.38
C LEU A 38 -10.16 -16.57 7.80
N HIS A 39 -10.61 -17.23 6.73
CA HIS A 39 -11.81 -16.83 5.99
C HIS A 39 -13.08 -16.61 6.85
N PRO A 40 -13.45 -17.50 7.81
CA PRO A 40 -14.66 -17.32 8.60
C PRO A 40 -14.58 -16.20 9.64
N THR A 41 -13.39 -15.88 10.15
CA THR A 41 -13.21 -14.95 11.28
C THR A 41 -12.63 -13.60 10.87
N HIS A 42 -11.75 -13.60 9.86
CA HIS A 42 -10.97 -12.46 9.39
C HIS A 42 -11.00 -12.39 7.85
N PRO A 43 -12.17 -12.14 7.23
CA PRO A 43 -12.34 -12.24 5.78
C PRO A 43 -11.50 -11.22 5.00
N ARG A 44 -11.19 -10.05 5.57
CA ARG A 44 -10.36 -9.02 4.92
C ARG A 44 -8.91 -9.44 4.82
N GLU A 45 -8.37 -10.00 5.89
CA GLU A 45 -7.03 -10.55 5.97
C GLU A 45 -6.89 -11.78 5.07
N ALA A 46 -7.86 -12.70 5.09
CA ALA A 46 -7.90 -13.85 4.21
C ALA A 46 -7.87 -13.46 2.72
N ARG A 47 -8.70 -12.47 2.34
CA ARG A 47 -8.72 -11.93 0.97
C ARG A 47 -7.38 -11.30 0.59
N THR A 48 -6.80 -10.52 1.49
CA THR A 48 -5.50 -9.86 1.28
C THR A 48 -4.39 -10.88 1.04
N LEU A 49 -4.35 -11.96 1.81
CA LEU A 49 -3.40 -13.06 1.60
C LEU A 49 -3.66 -13.83 0.29
N THR A 50 -4.92 -13.92 -0.13
CA THR A 50 -5.28 -14.50 -1.44
C THR A 50 -4.75 -13.65 -2.60
N GLU A 51 -4.84 -12.32 -2.48
CA GLU A 51 -4.29 -11.38 -3.45
C GLU A 51 -2.76 -11.48 -3.52
N VAL A 52 -2.08 -11.58 -2.36
CA VAL A 52 -0.63 -11.82 -2.31
C VAL A 52 -0.26 -13.16 -2.96
N LEU A 53 -1.00 -14.24 -2.69
CA LEU A 53 -0.77 -15.53 -3.32
C LEU A 53 -0.93 -15.45 -4.85
N THR A 54 -1.95 -14.74 -5.32
CA THR A 54 -2.20 -14.52 -6.75
C THR A 54 -1.01 -13.82 -7.41
N LEU A 55 -0.50 -12.73 -6.81
CA LEU A 55 0.70 -12.03 -7.29
C LEU A 55 1.94 -12.94 -7.30
N CYS A 56 2.10 -13.77 -6.28
CA CYS A 56 3.22 -14.70 -6.20
C CYS A 56 3.21 -15.71 -7.36
N THR A 57 2.03 -16.13 -7.82
CA THR A 57 1.87 -17.07 -8.93
C THR A 57 1.90 -16.43 -10.32
N GLN A 58 1.78 -15.10 -10.42
CA GLN A 58 1.78 -14.40 -11.70
C GLN A 58 3.15 -14.42 -12.39
N PRO A 59 3.17 -14.26 -13.73
CA PRO A 59 4.41 -14.09 -14.50
C PRO A 59 5.29 -12.97 -13.96
N SER A 60 6.60 -13.17 -13.98
CA SER A 60 7.58 -12.14 -13.63
C SER A 60 7.47 -10.91 -14.52
N ASP A 61 7.04 -11.09 -15.76
CA ASP A 61 6.85 -10.01 -16.73
C ASP A 61 5.68 -9.09 -16.32
N ASP A 62 4.73 -9.62 -15.56
CA ASP A 62 3.60 -8.89 -14.97
C ASP A 62 3.90 -8.39 -13.54
N GLY A 63 5.17 -8.49 -13.09
CA GLY A 63 5.59 -8.12 -11.74
C GLY A 63 5.37 -9.19 -10.67
N GLY A 64 4.94 -10.40 -11.06
CA GLY A 64 4.77 -11.55 -10.18
C GLY A 64 6.09 -12.27 -9.85
N LEU A 65 5.99 -13.39 -9.14
CA LEU A 65 7.15 -14.20 -8.73
C LEU A 65 7.31 -15.52 -9.49
N ASN A 66 6.41 -15.83 -10.42
CA ASN A 66 6.43 -17.08 -11.19
C ASN A 66 6.47 -18.35 -10.30
N LEU A 67 5.89 -18.30 -9.10
CA LEU A 67 5.94 -19.40 -8.16
C LEU A 67 4.88 -20.44 -8.49
N THR A 68 5.30 -21.69 -8.68
CA THR A 68 4.40 -22.84 -8.72
C THR A 68 4.38 -23.58 -7.37
N PRO A 69 3.37 -24.40 -7.09
CA PRO A 69 3.29 -25.21 -5.85
C PRO A 69 4.51 -26.12 -5.61
N THR A 70 5.24 -26.47 -6.66
CA THR A 70 6.38 -27.40 -6.63
C THR A 70 7.73 -26.70 -6.64
N THR A 71 7.77 -25.38 -6.88
CA THR A 71 9.02 -24.63 -6.97
C THR A 71 9.61 -24.39 -5.57
N PRO A 72 10.86 -24.80 -5.29
CA PRO A 72 11.49 -24.51 -4.02
C PRO A 72 11.67 -22.99 -3.83
N LEU A 73 11.27 -22.47 -2.66
CA LEU A 73 11.42 -21.05 -2.38
C LEU A 73 12.88 -20.70 -2.09
N THR A 74 13.45 -19.82 -2.90
CA THR A 74 14.76 -19.23 -2.61
C THR A 74 14.63 -18.22 -1.46
N PRO A 75 15.73 -17.89 -0.75
CA PRO A 75 15.72 -16.80 0.25
C PRO A 75 15.30 -15.44 -0.32
N CYS A 76 15.50 -15.22 -1.63
CA CYS A 76 15.01 -14.03 -2.31
C CYS A 76 13.48 -14.04 -2.44
N HIS A 77 12.88 -15.18 -2.80
CA HIS A 77 11.44 -15.34 -2.87
C HIS A 77 10.79 -15.12 -1.50
N GLN A 78 11.35 -15.73 -0.44
CA GLN A 78 10.84 -15.57 0.92
C GLN A 78 10.80 -14.11 1.37
N ARG A 79 11.88 -13.36 1.15
CA ARG A 79 11.94 -11.92 1.48
C ARG A 79 10.89 -11.10 0.71
N LYS A 80 10.71 -11.38 -0.58
CA LYS A 80 9.69 -10.69 -1.40
C LYS A 80 8.27 -11.03 -0.95
N ILE A 81 7.98 -12.30 -0.67
CA ILE A 81 6.68 -12.72 -0.15
C ILE A 81 6.39 -12.04 1.18
N HIS A 82 7.36 -12.04 2.11
CA HIS A 82 7.21 -11.37 3.41
C HIS A 82 6.95 -9.87 3.24
N PHE A 83 7.69 -9.22 2.34
CA PHE A 83 7.45 -7.82 1.99
C PHE A 83 6.02 -7.60 1.46
N LEU A 84 5.55 -8.42 0.52
CA LEU A 84 4.20 -8.31 -0.03
C LEU A 84 3.14 -8.48 1.07
N ILE A 85 3.27 -9.49 1.94
CA ILE A 85 2.33 -9.67 3.07
C ILE A 85 2.33 -8.43 3.95
N SER A 86 3.50 -7.94 4.37
CA SER A 86 3.60 -6.75 5.21
C SER A 86 2.96 -5.52 4.55
N ALA A 87 3.25 -5.26 3.28
CA ALA A 87 2.73 -4.11 2.56
C ALA A 87 1.21 -4.18 2.38
N TRP A 88 0.68 -5.36 2.04
CA TRP A 88 -0.75 -5.58 1.83
C TRP A 88 -1.54 -5.58 3.14
N LEU A 89 -0.98 -6.09 4.24
CA LEU A 89 -1.59 -5.92 5.57
C LEU A 89 -1.57 -4.46 6.03
N GLU A 90 -0.49 -3.72 5.78
CA GLU A 90 -0.45 -2.29 6.07
C GLU A 90 -1.44 -1.49 5.22
N SER A 91 -1.74 -1.94 4.00
CA SER A 91 -2.81 -1.37 3.17
C SER A 91 -4.19 -1.46 3.84
N LEU A 92 -4.48 -2.55 4.59
CA LEU A 92 -5.69 -2.65 5.41
C LEU A 92 -5.68 -1.65 6.56
N ASN A 93 -4.53 -1.47 7.23
CA ASN A 93 -4.36 -0.46 8.29
C ASN A 93 -4.58 0.95 7.74
N SER A 94 -3.97 1.28 6.60
CA SER A 94 -4.18 2.54 5.88
C SER A 94 -5.66 2.76 5.54
N SER A 95 -6.34 1.72 5.07
CA SER A 95 -7.77 1.78 4.77
C SER A 95 -8.60 2.03 6.03
N ASN A 96 -8.24 1.43 7.16
CA ASN A 96 -8.92 1.66 8.44
C ASN A 96 -8.69 3.08 8.98
N ARG A 97 -7.49 3.65 8.78
CA ARG A 97 -7.18 5.04 9.17
C ARG A 97 -7.86 6.07 8.25
N SER A 98 -8.43 5.64 7.13
CA SER A 98 -9.05 6.57 6.19
C SER A 98 -10.35 7.14 6.74
N VAL A 99 -10.46 8.46 6.67
CA VAL A 99 -11.63 9.19 7.14
C VAL A 99 -12.73 9.11 6.08
N THR A 100 -13.95 8.74 6.48
CA THR A 100 -15.11 8.76 5.59
C THR A 100 -15.34 10.18 5.07
N PRO A 101 -15.49 10.38 3.75
CA PRO A 101 -15.78 11.69 3.20
C PRO A 101 -17.09 12.27 3.74
N PRO A 102 -17.19 13.59 3.95
CA PRO A 102 -18.42 14.20 4.43
C PRO A 102 -19.54 14.07 3.39
N THR A 103 -20.76 13.73 3.83
CA THR A 103 -21.91 13.59 2.92
C THR A 103 -22.21 14.92 2.21
N PRO A 104 -22.32 14.94 0.87
CA PRO A 104 -22.69 16.15 0.14
C PRO A 104 -24.06 16.68 0.57
N LEU A 105 -24.18 17.99 0.74
CA LEU A 105 -25.46 18.63 1.01
C LEU A 105 -26.31 18.68 -0.27
N PRO A 106 -27.62 18.41 -0.19
CA PRO A 106 -28.51 18.43 -1.37
C PRO A 106 -28.72 19.86 -1.91
N SER A 107 -28.50 20.87 -1.08
CA SER A 107 -28.64 22.27 -1.45
C SER A 107 -27.65 23.16 -0.70
N ARG A 108 -27.45 24.36 -1.23
CA ARG A 108 -26.61 25.38 -0.60
C ARG A 108 -27.31 25.93 0.66
N PRO A 109 -26.67 25.92 1.84
CA PRO A 109 -27.15 26.60 3.03
C PRO A 109 -27.52 28.07 2.78
N SER A 110 -28.57 28.53 3.45
CA SER A 110 -28.99 29.94 3.39
C SER A 110 -27.84 30.85 3.86
N LYS A 111 -27.73 32.04 3.26
CA LYS A 111 -26.68 33.05 3.56
C LYS A 111 -25.23 32.65 3.24
N ARG A 112 -24.95 31.42 2.76
CA ARG A 112 -23.61 31.01 2.31
C ARG A 112 -23.39 31.37 0.84
N ARG A 113 -22.27 31.99 0.48
CA ARG A 113 -21.95 32.22 -0.95
C ARG A 113 -21.98 30.91 -1.74
N GLY A 114 -22.37 30.97 -3.01
CA GLY A 114 -22.09 29.88 -3.95
C GLY A 114 -20.60 29.58 -4.00
N MET A 115 -20.28 28.30 -4.21
CA MET A 115 -18.90 27.83 -4.40
C MET A 115 -18.72 27.35 -5.82
N THR A 116 -17.54 27.60 -6.40
CA THR A 116 -17.12 26.98 -7.66
C THR A 116 -16.93 25.46 -7.47
N LEU A 117 -16.76 24.72 -8.56
CA LEU A 117 -16.46 23.28 -8.46
C LEU A 117 -15.18 23.03 -7.65
N THR A 118 -14.11 23.77 -7.95
CA THR A 118 -12.83 23.68 -7.24
C THR A 118 -12.98 23.96 -5.74
N GLU A 119 -13.73 25.00 -5.38
CA GLU A 119 -14.02 25.30 -3.96
C GLU A 119 -14.84 24.18 -3.30
N LYS A 120 -15.77 23.54 -4.01
CA LYS A 120 -16.50 22.38 -3.49
C LYS A 120 -15.59 21.18 -3.25
N ILE A 121 -14.66 20.90 -4.16
CA ILE A 121 -13.67 19.82 -3.99
C ILE A 121 -12.83 20.10 -2.74
N PHE A 122 -12.23 21.29 -2.63
CA PHE A 122 -11.43 21.63 -1.46
C PHE A 122 -12.22 21.63 -0.15
N ALA A 123 -13.44 22.15 -0.14
CA ALA A 123 -14.30 22.12 1.04
C ALA A 123 -14.70 20.68 1.44
N HIS A 124 -14.78 19.75 0.48
CA HIS A 124 -15.06 18.34 0.74
C HIS A 124 -13.85 17.59 1.32
N HIS A 125 -12.63 17.97 0.90
CA HIS A 125 -11.37 17.39 1.40
C HIS A 125 -10.78 18.13 2.61
N ASP A 126 -11.37 19.24 3.04
CA ASP A 126 -10.92 20.00 4.21
C ASP A 126 -11.02 19.15 5.48
N ILE A 127 -9.88 18.97 6.15
CA ILE A 127 -9.76 18.20 7.40
C ILE A 127 -10.57 18.87 8.51
N SER A 128 -10.62 20.21 8.52
CA SER A 128 -11.37 20.97 9.53
C SER A 128 -12.89 20.98 9.28
N ARG A 129 -13.33 20.48 8.12
CA ARG A 129 -14.74 20.31 7.72
C ARG A 129 -15.57 21.59 7.89
N GLN A 130 -15.03 22.74 7.53
CA GLN A 130 -15.79 24.00 7.63
C GLN A 130 -17.01 24.07 6.70
N GLY A 131 -17.06 23.20 5.68
CA GLY A 131 -18.16 23.10 4.73
C GLY A 131 -18.16 24.20 3.67
N TYR A 132 -17.15 25.08 3.67
CA TYR A 132 -16.91 26.04 2.61
C TYR A 132 -15.46 26.51 2.59
N VAL A 133 -15.05 27.03 1.43
CA VAL A 133 -13.75 27.69 1.24
C VAL A 133 -13.94 28.90 0.33
N ARG A 134 -12.95 29.80 0.31
CA ARG A 134 -12.83 30.90 -0.65
C ARG A 134 -11.36 31.15 -0.97
N SER A 135 -11.09 31.78 -2.10
CA SER A 135 -9.74 32.24 -2.47
C SER A 135 -9.10 33.06 -1.34
N GLY A 136 -7.81 32.81 -1.11
CA GLY A 136 -7.02 33.44 -0.04
C GLY A 136 -7.11 32.75 1.33
N MET A 137 -7.93 31.70 1.48
CA MET A 137 -7.90 30.88 2.69
C MET A 137 -6.79 29.83 2.64
N THR A 138 -6.09 29.65 3.76
CA THR A 138 -5.23 28.49 3.99
C THR A 138 -6.05 27.40 4.68
N ILE A 139 -5.99 26.19 4.15
CA ILE A 139 -6.72 25.02 4.66
C ILE A 139 -5.79 23.81 4.68
N SER A 140 -6.10 22.83 5.53
CA SER A 140 -5.46 21.51 5.49
C SER A 140 -6.38 20.53 4.80
N VAL A 141 -5.88 19.85 3.77
CA VAL A 141 -6.69 18.94 2.95
C VAL A 141 -6.23 17.50 3.11
N SER A 142 -7.19 16.58 3.15
CA SER A 142 -6.96 15.15 3.06
C SER A 142 -6.67 14.79 1.60
N VAL A 143 -5.49 14.22 1.35
CA VAL A 143 -5.07 13.76 0.02
C VAL A 143 -5.55 12.32 -0.21
N ASP A 144 -6.21 12.09 -1.35
CA ASP A 144 -6.71 10.74 -1.70
C ASP A 144 -5.66 9.85 -2.33
N TRP A 145 -4.84 10.40 -3.22
CA TRP A 145 -3.80 9.69 -3.96
C TRP A 145 -2.53 10.52 -4.04
N ILE A 146 -1.39 9.84 -3.93
CA ILE A 146 -0.08 10.44 -4.16
C ILE A 146 0.51 9.75 -5.38
N LEU A 147 0.81 10.55 -6.41
CA LEU A 147 1.50 10.10 -7.61
C LEU A 147 2.86 10.77 -7.64
N ALA A 148 3.91 9.98 -7.74
CA ALA A 148 5.28 10.44 -7.87
C ALA A 148 5.90 9.82 -9.14
N SER A 149 6.74 10.57 -9.82
CA SER A 149 7.64 9.99 -10.82
C SER A 149 8.96 9.63 -10.15
N ASP A 150 9.73 8.77 -10.79
CA ASP A 150 11.09 8.42 -10.41
C ASP A 150 12.01 9.66 -10.30
N ALA A 151 11.79 10.66 -11.15
CA ALA A 151 12.48 11.95 -11.08
C ALA A 151 12.16 12.74 -9.80
N SER A 152 10.91 12.72 -9.30
CA SER A 152 10.55 13.42 -8.05
C SER A 152 10.82 12.58 -6.81
N TRP A 153 10.86 11.26 -6.94
CA TRP A 153 11.08 10.30 -5.86
C TRP A 153 12.39 10.54 -5.11
N GLY A 154 13.48 10.86 -5.82
CA GLY A 154 14.77 11.13 -5.19
C GLY A 154 14.75 12.33 -4.25
N GLY A 155 13.92 13.33 -4.51
CA GLY A 155 13.67 14.45 -3.59
C GLY A 155 12.81 14.02 -2.40
N MET A 156 11.69 13.36 -2.67
CA MET A 156 10.75 12.89 -1.64
C MET A 156 11.42 11.95 -0.65
N SER A 157 12.21 10.98 -1.13
CA SER A 157 12.94 10.01 -0.29
C SER A 157 13.91 10.70 0.66
N ARG A 158 14.65 11.73 0.19
CA ARG A 158 15.55 12.50 1.05
C ARG A 158 14.80 13.23 2.17
N THR A 159 13.68 13.87 1.84
CA THR A 159 12.83 14.53 2.84
C THR A 159 12.26 13.53 3.84
N CYS A 160 11.75 12.39 3.38
CA CYS A 160 11.26 11.34 4.26
C CYS A 160 12.36 10.84 5.22
N ASN A 161 13.58 10.61 4.73
CA ASN A 161 14.71 10.20 5.57
C ASN A 161 15.08 11.26 6.60
N ALA A 162 15.04 12.54 6.23
CA ALA A 162 15.26 13.65 7.17
C ALA A 162 14.18 13.74 8.26
N LEU A 163 12.99 13.19 8.01
CA LEU A 163 11.88 13.08 8.95
C LEU A 163 11.85 11.76 9.73
N ASN A 164 12.99 11.05 9.80
CA ASN A 164 13.12 9.71 10.42
C ASN A 164 12.24 8.63 9.75
N SER A 165 12.05 8.73 8.43
CA SER A 165 11.37 7.75 7.58
C SER A 165 10.00 7.34 8.14
N PRO A 166 9.04 8.27 8.23
CA PRO A 166 7.73 8.03 8.86
C PRO A 166 6.84 7.02 8.10
N GLY A 167 7.35 6.42 7.01
CA GLY A 167 6.61 5.55 6.10
C GLY A 167 5.66 6.32 5.18
N ILE A 168 5.02 5.59 4.27
CA ILE A 168 3.96 6.13 3.42
C ILE A 168 2.63 6.02 4.17
N PHE A 169 2.02 7.16 4.50
CA PHE A 169 0.76 7.22 5.26
C PHE A 169 -0.38 6.39 4.65
N ARG A 170 -0.50 6.40 3.31
CA ARG A 170 -1.45 5.56 2.54
C ARG A 170 -0.75 4.79 1.43
N ASN A 171 -0.06 3.71 1.78
CA ASN A 171 0.61 2.85 0.81
C ASN A 171 -0.36 2.24 -0.23
N ASN A 172 -1.64 2.09 0.11
CA ASN A 172 -2.70 1.64 -0.81
C ASN A 172 -3.19 2.71 -1.82
N ARG A 173 -2.68 3.93 -1.72
CA ARG A 173 -3.03 5.07 -2.58
C ARG A 173 -1.79 5.82 -3.08
N PHE A 174 -0.65 5.15 -3.10
CA PHE A 174 0.62 5.69 -3.57
C PHE A 174 1.03 4.99 -4.86
N TRP A 175 1.38 5.76 -5.89
CA TRP A 175 1.86 5.26 -7.17
C TRP A 175 3.18 5.92 -7.53
N LEU A 176 4.19 5.09 -7.83
CA LEU A 176 5.48 5.53 -8.33
C LEU A 176 5.62 5.13 -9.81
N ALA A 177 5.63 6.12 -10.69
CA ALA A 177 5.86 5.93 -12.12
C ALA A 177 7.37 5.95 -12.43
N LEU A 178 7.84 4.96 -13.19
CA LEU A 178 9.24 4.79 -13.58
C LEU A 178 9.43 5.07 -15.07
N ASP A 179 9.13 6.29 -15.47
CA ASP A 179 9.00 6.67 -16.88
C ASP A 179 10.02 7.73 -17.31
N HIS A 180 10.70 8.43 -16.39
CA HIS A 180 11.56 9.56 -16.75
C HIS A 180 13.06 9.23 -16.85
N VAL A 181 13.57 8.30 -16.04
CA VAL A 181 15.03 8.04 -15.92
C VAL A 181 15.41 6.58 -16.23
N ILE A 182 14.43 5.69 -16.36
CA ILE A 182 14.68 4.29 -16.70
C ILE A 182 14.79 4.11 -18.22
N ASP A 183 16.01 4.18 -18.73
CA ASP A 183 16.36 3.82 -20.12
C ASP A 183 17.26 2.57 -20.12
N PRO A 184 16.91 1.49 -20.86
CA PRO A 184 17.69 0.25 -20.93
C PRO A 184 19.19 0.43 -21.22
N ARG A 185 19.55 1.48 -21.97
CA ARG A 185 20.92 1.79 -22.38
C ARG A 185 21.78 2.25 -21.21
N ILE A 186 21.17 2.80 -20.15
CA ILE A 186 21.86 3.31 -18.97
C ILE A 186 21.62 2.49 -17.70
N ASN A 187 20.92 1.35 -17.79
CA ASN A 187 20.66 0.45 -16.66
C ASN A 187 21.93 -0.05 -15.96
N HIS A 188 23.08 -0.03 -16.63
CA HIS A 188 24.38 -0.37 -16.05
C HIS A 188 24.87 0.67 -15.03
N ARG A 189 24.31 1.89 -15.04
CA ARG A 189 24.71 2.96 -14.12
C ARG A 189 24.19 2.67 -12.70
N PRO A 190 25.02 2.83 -11.65
CA PRO A 190 24.64 2.48 -10.28
C PRO A 190 23.38 3.19 -9.78
N GLU A 191 23.18 4.45 -10.17
CA GLU A 191 22.04 5.28 -9.74
C GLU A 191 20.73 4.78 -10.34
N VAL A 192 20.72 4.48 -11.65
CA VAL A 192 19.55 3.93 -12.36
C VAL A 192 19.24 2.53 -11.85
N LYS A 193 20.26 1.71 -11.66
CA LYS A 193 20.10 0.36 -11.08
C LYS A 193 19.49 0.42 -9.67
N LYS A 194 19.96 1.35 -8.82
CA LYS A 194 19.39 1.56 -7.48
C LYS A 194 17.92 1.97 -7.55
N LEU A 195 17.54 2.82 -8.49
CA LEU A 195 16.15 3.26 -8.69
C LEU A 195 15.24 2.09 -9.12
N ILE A 196 15.70 1.26 -10.07
CA ILE A 196 15.02 0.02 -10.48
C ILE A 196 14.89 -0.97 -9.31
N GLU A 197 15.92 -1.09 -8.48
CA GLU A 197 15.85 -1.95 -7.30
C GLU A 197 14.90 -1.39 -6.22
N GLN A 198 14.83 -0.06 -6.06
CA GLN A 198 13.94 0.63 -5.13
C GLN A 198 12.48 0.62 -5.58
N SER A 199 12.21 0.42 -6.87
CA SER A 199 10.85 0.26 -7.36
C SER A 199 10.35 -1.17 -7.26
N GLY A 200 11.24 -2.16 -7.44
CA GLY A 200 10.94 -3.59 -7.27
C GLY A 200 10.94 -4.07 -5.81
N LYS A 201 11.51 -3.27 -4.90
CA LYS A 201 11.34 -3.36 -3.45
C LYS A 201 10.38 -2.23 -3.10
N GLY A 202 9.07 -2.47 -3.12
CA GLY A 202 8.11 -1.42 -2.79
C GLY A 202 8.53 -0.67 -1.52
N VAL A 203 8.32 0.65 -1.51
CA VAL A 203 8.77 1.57 -0.46
C VAL A 203 8.32 1.12 0.93
#